data_AF-A0A7C3CCE2-F1
#
_entry.id   AF-A0A7C3CCE2-F1
#
_cell.length_a   1.000
_cell.length_b   1.000
_cell.length_c   1.000
_cell.angle_alpha   90.00
_cell.angle_beta   90.00
_cell.angle_gamma   90.00
#
_symmetry.space_group_name_H-M   'P 1'
#
loop_
_entity.id
_entity.type
_entity.pdbx_description
1 polymer ?
#
loop_
_entity_poly.entity_id
_entity_poly.type
_entity_poly.pdbx_seq_one_letter_code
_entity_poly.pdbx_strand_id
1 'polypeptide(L)'
;MSETKELTLYQIEDDLRALLDTEEGMEPDDENRLQILREIAEKSQQAIEKRDNVIRFLRHLEMQLEAVDREIERLKSLKQSWLAGKEKVERYVAKVIEECVPEPKRGQRKLEGTVGVLTLRKAPDRVEVTDVAALPDAYVDVTITMRGTIYKKLLQQVDFVCEETEMPDVKTLDREMYAALREPKLQPRKRDVKQAIQRGEEIPGADIVFGENRLVVR
;
A
#
# COMPACT_ATOMS: atom_id res chain seq x y z
N MET A 1 -51.75 -14.86 17.96
CA MET A 1 -50.46 -14.53 17.31
C MET A 1 -50.24 -13.04 17.51
N SER A 2 -49.80 -12.61 18.71
CA SER A 2 -49.49 -11.20 18.91
C SER A 2 -48.24 -10.88 18.11
N GLU A 3 -48.31 -9.86 17.25
CA GLU A 3 -47.14 -9.30 16.60
C GLU A 3 -46.14 -8.87 17.68
N THR A 4 -45.10 -9.67 17.90
CA THR A 4 -43.89 -9.21 18.58
C THR A 4 -43.20 -8.26 17.61
N LYS A 5 -43.66 -7.01 17.61
CA LYS A 5 -42.97 -5.91 16.94
C LYS A 5 -41.56 -5.89 17.50
N GLU A 6 -40.59 -6.39 16.71
CA GLU A 6 -39.19 -6.45 17.15
C GLU A 6 -38.70 -5.02 17.36
N LEU A 7 -38.68 -4.60 18.62
CA LEU A 7 -38.13 -3.31 19.00
C LEU A 7 -36.65 -3.29 18.58
N THR A 8 -36.28 -2.24 17.86
CA THR A 8 -34.88 -1.96 17.57
C THR A 8 -34.13 -1.66 18.87
N LEU A 9 -32.81 -1.88 18.90
CA LEU A 9 -32.01 -1.54 20.08
C LEU A 9 -32.26 -0.08 20.52
N TYR A 10 -32.35 0.83 19.55
CA TYR A 10 -32.70 2.22 19.80
C TYR A 10 -34.03 2.38 20.56
N GLN A 11 -35.09 1.71 20.10
CA GLN A 11 -36.42 1.79 20.74
C GLN A 11 -36.41 1.22 22.16
N ILE A 12 -35.66 0.14 22.41
CA ILE A 12 -35.57 -0.43 23.76
C ILE A 12 -34.83 0.51 24.72
N GLU A 13 -33.74 1.16 24.26
CA GLU A 13 -33.01 2.13 25.06
C GLU A 13 -33.81 3.41 25.34
N ASP A 14 -34.59 3.85 24.35
CA ASP A 14 -35.44 5.03 24.46
C ASP A 14 -36.61 4.77 25.44
N ASP A 15 -37.27 3.61 25.32
CA ASP A 15 -38.30 3.15 26.28
C ASP A 15 -37.74 3.08 27.71
N LEU A 16 -36.53 2.54 27.88
CA LEU A 16 -35.88 2.46 29.19
C LEU A 16 -35.58 3.83 29.78
N ARG A 17 -35.11 4.77 28.95
CA ARG A 17 -34.86 6.14 29.38
C ARG A 17 -36.17 6.80 29.81
N ALA A 18 -37.23 6.66 29.03
CA ALA A 18 -38.54 7.20 29.38
C ALA A 18 -39.08 6.63 30.70
N LEU A 19 -38.90 5.33 30.96
CA LEU A 19 -39.31 4.69 32.21
C LEU A 19 -38.48 5.15 33.42
N LEU A 20 -37.16 5.35 33.25
CA LEU A 20 -36.30 5.91 34.30
C LEU A 20 -36.67 7.36 34.62
N ASP A 21 -36.86 8.19 33.60
CA ASP A 21 -37.28 9.59 33.77
C ASP A 21 -38.66 9.69 34.47
N THR A 22 -39.54 8.71 34.23
CA THR A 22 -40.84 8.61 34.89
C THR A 22 -40.73 8.20 36.36
N GLU A 23 -39.78 7.31 36.71
CA GLU A 23 -39.54 6.89 38.10
C GLU A 23 -38.93 8.00 38.95
N GLU A 24 -37.98 8.76 38.39
CA GLU A 24 -37.34 9.90 39.06
C GLU A 24 -38.34 11.03 39.40
N GLY A 25 -39.41 11.15 38.61
CA GLY A 25 -40.48 12.13 38.82
C GLY A 25 -41.56 11.71 39.83
N MET A 26 -41.50 10.49 40.40
CA MET A 26 -42.52 9.95 41.32
C MET A 26 -42.15 10.10 42.80
N GLU A 27 -43.17 10.34 43.63
CA GLU A 27 -43.02 10.39 45.09
C GLU A 27 -42.75 8.97 45.68
N PRO A 28 -42.11 8.87 46.87
CA PRO A 28 -41.79 7.61 47.52
C PRO A 28 -42.96 6.67 47.82
N ASP A 29 -44.16 7.22 48.02
CA ASP A 29 -45.36 6.50 48.48
C ASP A 29 -46.39 6.27 47.36
N ASP A 30 -45.98 6.47 46.10
CA ASP A 30 -46.85 6.36 44.94
C ASP A 30 -47.19 4.89 44.62
N GLU A 31 -48.48 4.55 44.56
CA GLU A 31 -48.97 3.16 44.40
C GLU A 31 -48.45 2.50 43.11
N ASN A 32 -48.15 3.32 42.09
CA ASN A 32 -47.69 2.86 40.78
C ASN A 32 -46.17 2.64 40.69
N ARG A 33 -45.38 3.12 41.66
CA ARG A 33 -43.91 3.02 41.63
C ARG A 33 -43.43 1.58 41.53
N LEU A 34 -44.09 0.67 42.24
CA LEU A 34 -43.75 -0.75 42.26
C LEU A 34 -44.03 -1.45 40.92
N GLN A 35 -44.98 -0.96 40.13
CA GLN A 35 -45.27 -1.47 38.79
C GLN A 35 -44.22 -0.97 37.79
N ILE A 36 -43.87 0.31 37.85
CA ILE A 36 -42.84 0.89 36.98
C ILE A 36 -41.47 0.26 37.22
N LEU A 37 -41.10 0.00 38.48
CA LEU A 37 -39.85 -0.72 38.77
C LEU A 37 -39.81 -2.13 38.17
N ARG A 38 -40.96 -2.83 38.11
CA ARG A 38 -41.04 -4.13 37.44
C ARG A 38 -40.89 -3.98 35.92
N GLU A 39 -41.53 -2.98 35.33
CA GLU A 39 -41.43 -2.70 33.90
C GLU A 39 -40.00 -2.29 33.50
N ILE A 40 -39.33 -1.47 34.32
CA ILE A 40 -37.90 -1.15 34.17
C ILE A 40 -37.06 -2.41 34.20
N ALA A 41 -37.31 -3.33 35.14
CA ALA A 41 -36.56 -4.57 35.24
C ALA A 41 -36.74 -5.46 33.99
N GLU A 42 -37.98 -5.61 33.50
CA GLU A 42 -38.29 -6.37 32.29
C GLU A 42 -37.65 -5.76 31.04
N LYS A 43 -37.77 -4.45 30.86
CA LYS A 43 -37.16 -3.73 29.73
C LYS A 43 -35.64 -3.74 29.81
N SER A 44 -35.06 -3.71 31.02
CA SER A 44 -33.61 -3.80 31.23
C SER A 44 -33.09 -5.16 30.78
N GLN A 45 -33.82 -6.23 31.10
CA GLN A 45 -33.48 -7.57 30.64
C GLN A 45 -33.56 -7.68 29.11
N GLN A 46 -34.59 -7.12 28.48
CA GLN A 46 -34.71 -7.07 27.02
C GLN A 46 -33.56 -6.28 26.36
N ALA A 47 -33.12 -5.17 26.97
CA ALA A 47 -31.98 -4.40 26.49
C ALA A 47 -30.68 -5.19 26.56
N ILE A 48 -30.43 -5.88 27.69
CA ILE A 48 -29.26 -6.76 27.87
C ILE A 48 -29.25 -7.83 26.79
N GLU A 49 -30.36 -8.53 26.58
CA GLU A 49 -30.46 -9.58 25.55
C GLU A 49 -30.24 -9.04 24.14
N LYS A 50 -30.78 -7.86 23.81
CA LYS A 50 -30.58 -7.26 22.49
C LYS A 50 -29.12 -6.82 22.30
N ARG A 51 -28.49 -6.22 23.31
CA ARG A 51 -27.06 -5.85 23.29
C ARG A 51 -26.19 -7.09 23.10
N ASP A 52 -26.44 -8.16 23.85
CA ASP A 52 -25.73 -9.43 23.72
C ASP A 52 -25.86 -10.03 22.32
N ASN A 53 -27.05 -9.98 21.73
CA ASN A 53 -27.27 -10.46 20.36
C ASN A 53 -26.50 -9.64 19.33
N VAL A 54 -26.45 -8.31 19.49
CA VAL A 54 -25.62 -7.44 18.62
C VAL A 54 -24.14 -7.78 18.81
N ILE A 55 -23.66 -7.96 20.04
CA ILE A 55 -22.27 -8.34 20.32
C ILE A 55 -21.93 -9.70 19.70
N ARG A 56 -22.80 -10.70 19.84
CA ARG A 56 -22.63 -12.02 19.20
C ARG A 56 -22.53 -11.89 17.69
N PHE A 57 -23.35 -11.05 17.08
CA PHE A 57 -23.33 -10.82 15.64
C PHE A 57 -22.07 -10.09 15.17
N LEU A 58 -21.61 -9.07 15.90
CA LEU A 58 -20.35 -8.39 15.61
C LEU A 58 -19.17 -9.35 15.68
N ARG A 59 -19.08 -10.18 16.73
CA ARG A 59 -18.05 -11.22 16.83
C ARG A 59 -18.14 -12.25 15.71
N HIS A 60 -19.36 -12.61 15.30
CA HIS A 60 -19.54 -13.47 14.13
C HIS A 60 -18.94 -12.83 12.87
N LEU A 61 -19.19 -11.54 12.61
CA LEU A 61 -18.61 -10.84 11.48
C LEU A 61 -17.09 -10.77 11.55
N GLU A 62 -16.52 -10.47 12.73
CA GLU A 62 -15.06 -10.48 12.94
C GLU A 62 -14.45 -11.83 12.60
N MET A 63 -15.03 -12.94 13.10
CA MET A 63 -14.58 -14.29 12.76
C MET A 63 -14.68 -14.60 11.26
N GLN A 64 -15.71 -14.10 10.56
CA GLN A 64 -15.83 -14.27 9.11
C GLN A 64 -14.74 -13.50 8.36
N LEU A 65 -14.43 -12.27 8.78
CA LEU A 65 -13.35 -11.48 8.20
C LEU A 65 -12.00 -12.19 8.36
N GLU A 66 -11.68 -12.67 9.56
CA GLU A 66 -10.46 -13.44 9.83
C GLU A 66 -10.37 -14.74 9.00
N ALA A 67 -11.50 -15.40 8.74
CA ALA A 67 -11.54 -16.57 7.87
C ALA A 67 -11.23 -16.22 6.41
N VAL A 68 -11.77 -15.11 5.92
CA VAL A 68 -11.50 -14.59 4.57
C VAL A 68 -10.04 -14.17 4.42
N ASP A 69 -9.47 -13.49 5.41
CA ASP A 69 -8.07 -13.08 5.36
C ASP A 69 -7.11 -14.27 5.29
N ARG A 70 -7.37 -15.31 6.10
CA ARG A 70 -6.61 -16.57 6.02
C ARG A 70 -6.69 -17.22 4.64
N GLU A 71 -7.86 -17.18 3.99
CA GLU A 71 -8.02 -17.71 2.65
C GLU A 71 -7.28 -16.86 1.60
N ILE A 72 -7.28 -15.54 1.75
CA ILE A 72 -6.50 -14.64 0.90
C ILE A 72 -5.00 -14.96 1.03
N GLU A 73 -4.49 -15.19 2.24
CA GLU A 73 -3.10 -15.59 2.46
C GLU A 73 -2.76 -16.94 1.81
N ARG A 74 -3.66 -17.93 1.95
CA ARG A 74 -3.53 -19.24 1.31
C ARG A 74 -3.50 -19.11 -0.22
N LEU A 75 -4.38 -18.31 -0.81
CA LEU A 75 -4.43 -18.09 -2.25
C LEU A 75 -3.21 -17.31 -2.75
N LYS A 76 -2.70 -16.34 -1.98
CA LYS A 76 -1.46 -15.62 -2.28
C LYS A 76 -0.24 -16.55 -2.30
N SER A 77 -0.10 -17.40 -1.28
CA SER A 77 0.99 -18.39 -1.23
C SER A 77 0.89 -19.43 -2.34
N LEU A 78 -0.33 -19.90 -2.66
CA LEU A 78 -0.56 -20.79 -3.79
C LEU A 78 -0.14 -20.12 -5.11
N LYS A 79 -0.57 -18.88 -5.34
CA LYS A 79 -0.16 -18.10 -6.52
C LYS A 79 1.36 -17.95 -6.61
N GLN A 80 2.04 -17.68 -5.50
CA GLN A 80 3.51 -17.59 -5.47
C GLN A 80 4.18 -18.91 -5.82
N SER A 81 3.68 -20.05 -5.32
CA SER A 81 4.24 -21.36 -5.67
C SER A 81 4.07 -21.67 -7.17
N TRP A 82 2.95 -21.28 -7.78
CA TRP A 82 2.71 -21.44 -9.21
C TRP A 82 3.59 -20.51 -10.05
N LEU A 83 3.81 -19.27 -9.59
CA LEU A 83 4.77 -18.36 -10.23
C LEU A 83 6.18 -18.94 -10.20
N ALA A 84 6.63 -19.46 -9.04
CA ALA A 84 7.92 -20.10 -8.93
C ALA A 84 8.02 -21.38 -9.80
N GLY A 85 6.95 -22.18 -9.88
CA GLY A 85 6.87 -23.35 -10.75
C GLY A 85 6.98 -22.95 -12.23
N LYS A 86 6.21 -21.94 -12.66
CA LYS A 86 6.27 -21.40 -14.01
C LYS A 86 7.67 -20.89 -14.35
N GLU A 87 8.30 -20.12 -13.47
CA GLU A 87 9.64 -19.57 -13.70
C GLU A 87 10.70 -20.68 -13.81
N LYS A 88 10.59 -21.75 -13.02
CA LYS A 88 11.45 -22.94 -13.15
C LYS A 88 11.31 -23.60 -14.51
N VAL A 89 10.07 -23.77 -14.98
CA VAL A 89 9.80 -24.34 -16.31
C VAL A 89 10.32 -23.41 -17.42
N GLU A 90 10.08 -22.10 -17.32
CA GLU A 90 10.61 -21.12 -18.27
C GLU A 90 12.14 -21.17 -18.34
N ARG A 91 12.82 -21.23 -17.19
CA ARG A 91 14.29 -21.39 -17.12
C ARG A 91 14.77 -22.71 -17.71
N TYR A 92 14.10 -23.81 -17.41
CA TYR A 92 14.46 -25.12 -17.97
C TYR A 92 14.31 -25.12 -19.49
N VAL A 93 13.17 -24.67 -20.01
CA VAL A 93 12.91 -24.60 -21.45
C VAL A 93 13.88 -23.63 -22.12
N ALA A 94 14.23 -22.51 -21.48
CA ALA A 94 15.24 -21.60 -22.01
C ALA A 94 16.61 -22.29 -22.17
N LYS A 95 17.06 -23.04 -21.16
CA LYS A 95 18.29 -23.85 -21.26
C LYS A 95 18.22 -24.89 -22.38
N VAL A 96 17.10 -25.59 -22.52
CA VAL A 96 16.92 -26.58 -23.60
C VAL A 96 17.00 -25.92 -24.98
N ILE A 97 16.42 -24.73 -25.17
CA ILE A 97 16.55 -23.99 -26.42
C ILE A 97 18.00 -23.53 -26.63
N GLU A 98 18.71 -23.17 -25.56
CA GLU A 98 20.12 -22.76 -25.62
C GLU A 98 21.07 -23.92 -25.98
N GLU A 99 20.80 -25.13 -25.49
CA GLU A 99 21.62 -26.32 -25.72
C GLU A 99 21.28 -27.04 -27.02
N CYS A 100 20.00 -27.15 -27.39
CA CYS A 100 19.54 -27.97 -28.51
C CYS A 100 19.36 -27.20 -29.83
N VAL A 101 19.17 -25.87 -29.79
CA VAL A 101 19.02 -25.06 -31.01
C VAL A 101 20.34 -24.32 -31.28
N PRO A 102 21.14 -24.74 -32.28
CA PRO A 102 22.35 -24.01 -32.66
C PRO A 102 22.01 -22.59 -33.08
N GLU A 103 22.95 -21.65 -32.88
CA GLU A 103 22.69 -20.23 -33.17
C GLU A 103 22.29 -20.02 -34.63
N PRO A 104 21.06 -19.55 -34.90
CA PRO A 104 20.64 -19.30 -36.26
C PRO A 104 21.41 -18.10 -36.82
N LYS A 105 21.98 -18.23 -38.02
CA LYS A 105 22.65 -17.12 -38.75
C LYS A 105 21.73 -15.91 -38.99
N ARG A 106 20.40 -16.10 -38.90
CA ARG A 106 19.37 -15.06 -39.00
C ARG A 106 18.09 -15.52 -38.29
N GLY A 107 17.60 -14.77 -37.30
CA GLY A 107 16.36 -15.06 -36.57
C GLY A 107 16.56 -15.39 -35.09
N GLN A 108 15.48 -15.70 -34.38
CA GLN A 108 15.49 -16.10 -32.96
C GLN A 108 15.48 -17.63 -32.84
N ARG A 109 16.08 -18.17 -31.76
CA ARG A 109 15.98 -19.59 -31.44
C ARG A 109 14.52 -19.92 -31.12
N LYS A 110 13.94 -20.87 -31.86
CA LYS A 110 12.53 -21.25 -31.77
C LYS A 110 12.35 -22.76 -31.69
N LEU A 111 11.40 -23.21 -30.87
CA LEU A 111 10.87 -24.57 -30.88
C LEU A 111 9.38 -24.49 -31.18
N GLU A 112 8.95 -25.16 -32.25
CA GLU A 112 7.55 -25.20 -32.67
C GLU A 112 6.91 -26.45 -32.08
N GLY A 113 5.79 -26.27 -31.37
CA GLY A 113 4.90 -27.33 -30.94
C GLY A 113 3.56 -27.22 -31.63
N THR A 114 2.74 -28.26 -31.51
CA THR A 114 1.39 -28.30 -32.11
C THR A 114 0.47 -27.19 -31.59
N VAL A 115 0.66 -26.77 -30.34
CA VAL A 115 -0.20 -25.78 -29.67
C VAL A 115 0.37 -24.36 -29.75
N GLY A 116 1.68 -24.21 -29.99
CA GLY A 116 2.33 -22.90 -29.96
C GLY A 116 3.84 -22.97 -30.17
N VAL A 117 4.46 -21.80 -30.25
CA VAL A 117 5.90 -21.65 -30.50
C VAL A 117 6.59 -21.04 -29.30
N LEU A 118 7.68 -21.69 -28.89
CA LEU A 118 8.57 -21.26 -27.81
C LEU A 118 9.74 -20.49 -28.43
N THR A 119 9.88 -19.22 -28.07
CA THR A 119 10.94 -18.34 -28.59
C THR A 119 11.73 -17.71 -27.46
N LEU A 120 13.06 -17.60 -27.64
CA LEU A 120 13.88 -16.81 -26.75
C LEU A 120 13.95 -15.37 -27.25
N ARG A 121 13.53 -14.43 -26.40
CA ARG A 121 13.66 -12.99 -26.65
C ARG A 121 14.51 -12.38 -25.55
N LYS A 122 15.52 -11.59 -25.94
CA LYS A 122 16.25 -10.76 -24.96
C LYS A 122 15.29 -9.77 -24.32
N ALA A 123 15.23 -9.79 -22.99
CA ALA A 123 14.52 -8.75 -22.26
C ALA A 123 15.19 -7.39 -22.54
N PRO A 124 14.45 -6.27 -22.53
CA PRO A 124 15.06 -4.96 -22.72
C PRO A 124 16.01 -4.66 -21.57
N ASP A 125 17.19 -4.12 -21.88
CA ASP A 125 18.23 -3.78 -20.90
C ASP A 125 17.69 -2.88 -19.80
N ARG A 126 18.04 -3.20 -18.55
CA ARG A 126 17.61 -2.45 -17.37
C ARG A 126 18.84 -1.81 -16.72
N VAL A 127 18.67 -0.57 -16.27
CA VAL A 127 19.69 0.11 -15.47
C VAL A 127 19.52 -0.31 -14.03
N GLU A 128 20.54 -0.95 -13.49
CA GLU A 128 20.69 -1.20 -12.06
C GLU A 128 21.55 -0.08 -11.47
N VAL A 129 20.99 0.63 -10.49
CA VAL A 129 21.71 1.69 -9.79
C VAL A 129 22.22 1.06 -8.50
N THR A 130 23.51 0.72 -8.49
CA THR A 130 24.19 0.06 -7.38
C THR A 130 24.45 1.04 -6.24
N ASP A 131 24.76 2.31 -6.57
CA ASP A 131 24.96 3.38 -5.60
C ASP A 131 24.35 4.70 -6.09
N VAL A 132 23.40 5.21 -5.32
CA VAL A 132 22.68 6.46 -5.63
C VAL A 132 23.52 7.70 -5.31
N ALA A 133 24.49 7.60 -4.41
CA ALA A 133 25.34 8.71 -4.00
C ALA A 133 26.52 8.95 -4.97
N ALA A 134 26.94 7.93 -5.70
CA ALA A 134 28.01 8.03 -6.69
C ALA A 134 27.55 8.57 -8.05
N LEU A 135 26.23 8.66 -8.28
CA LEU A 135 25.66 9.19 -9.51
C LEU A 135 25.96 10.70 -9.63
N PRO A 136 26.41 11.18 -10.81
CA PRO A 136 26.56 12.61 -11.06
C PRO A 136 25.25 13.36 -10.81
N ASP A 137 25.32 14.54 -10.20
CA ASP A 137 24.17 15.38 -9.83
C ASP A 137 23.23 15.68 -11.01
N ALA A 138 23.76 15.66 -12.24
CA ALA A 138 22.99 15.84 -13.47
C ALA A 138 21.88 14.79 -13.68
N TYR A 139 21.98 13.63 -13.02
CA TYR A 139 21.06 12.49 -13.19
C TYR A 139 20.26 12.15 -11.93
N VAL A 140 20.30 12.99 -10.89
CA VAL A 140 19.66 12.72 -9.59
C VAL A 140 18.65 13.82 -9.25
N ASP A 141 17.39 13.42 -9.08
CA ASP A 141 16.37 14.32 -8.52
C ASP A 141 16.42 14.28 -6.99
N VAL A 142 16.56 15.45 -6.37
CA VAL A 142 16.58 15.59 -4.90
C VAL A 142 15.20 16.01 -4.41
N THR A 143 14.47 15.10 -3.74
CA THR A 143 13.20 15.43 -3.09
C THR A 143 13.43 15.80 -1.64
N ILE A 144 13.33 17.09 -1.32
CA ILE A 144 13.48 17.62 0.04
C ILE A 144 12.10 17.74 0.69
N THR A 145 11.91 17.07 1.83
CA THR A 145 10.70 17.22 2.64
C THR A 145 10.96 18.20 3.79
N MET A 146 10.26 19.34 3.78
CA MET A 146 10.42 20.38 4.81
C MET A 146 9.08 20.98 5.24
N ARG A 147 9.08 21.72 6.35
CA ARG A 147 7.89 22.42 6.86
C ARG A 147 7.55 23.63 5.98
N GLY A 148 6.26 23.88 5.77
CA GLY A 148 5.79 24.95 4.88
C GLY A 148 6.21 26.37 5.28
N THR A 149 6.47 26.62 6.56
CA THR A 149 7.02 27.91 7.04
C THR A 149 8.43 28.16 6.54
N ILE A 150 9.25 27.12 6.44
CA ILE A 150 10.63 27.17 5.96
C ILE A 150 10.62 27.31 4.43
N TYR A 151 9.77 26.55 3.74
CA TYR A 151 9.61 26.64 2.28
C TYR A 151 9.24 28.06 1.84
N LYS A 152 8.33 28.74 2.56
CA LYS A 152 7.96 30.13 2.26
C LYS A 152 9.10 31.12 2.46
N LYS A 153 9.89 30.98 3.52
CA LYS A 153 11.10 31.81 3.74
C LYS A 153 12.13 31.58 2.63
N LEU A 154 12.31 30.34 2.21
CA LEU A 154 13.26 29.97 1.15
C LEU A 154 12.81 30.54 -0.21
N LEU A 155 11.52 30.44 -0.56
CA LEU A 155 10.96 31.09 -1.75
C LEU A 155 11.19 32.61 -1.74
N GLN A 156 10.94 33.28 -0.61
CA GLN A 156 11.16 34.73 -0.49
C GLN A 156 12.63 35.13 -0.66
N GLN A 157 13.57 34.28 -0.24
CA GLN A 157 15.01 34.51 -0.45
C GLN A 157 15.44 34.24 -1.89
N VAL A 158 14.85 33.24 -2.56
CA VAL A 158 15.16 32.92 -3.96
C VAL A 158 14.60 33.97 -4.91
N ASP A 159 13.40 34.52 -4.66
CA ASP A 159 12.82 35.62 -5.45
C ASP A 159 13.69 36.90 -5.42
N PHE A 160 14.51 37.09 -4.38
CA PHE A 160 15.41 38.24 -4.25
C PHE A 160 16.72 38.10 -5.05
N VAL A 161 17.09 36.88 -5.46
CA VAL A 161 18.39 36.59 -6.12
C VAL A 161 18.29 36.62 -7.65
N CYS A 162 17.08 36.75 -8.22
CA CYS A 162 16.87 36.76 -9.67
C CYS A 162 17.12 38.12 -10.34
N GLU A 163 17.32 39.21 -9.59
CA GLU A 163 17.77 40.49 -10.11
C GLU A 163 19.26 40.69 -9.78
N GLU A 164 20.10 40.34 -10.76
CA GLU A 164 21.54 40.64 -10.86
C GLU A 164 22.51 39.99 -9.83
N THR A 165 23.31 39.06 -10.37
CA THR A 165 24.75 38.88 -10.10
C THR A 165 25.21 38.78 -8.64
N GLU A 166 25.26 37.57 -8.11
CA GLU A 166 26.38 36.92 -7.38
C GLU A 166 25.82 35.71 -6.61
N MET A 167 26.43 34.54 -6.77
CA MET A 167 26.11 33.36 -5.96
C MET A 167 26.39 33.70 -4.50
N PRO A 168 25.40 33.65 -3.58
CA PRO A 168 25.70 33.82 -2.17
C PRO A 168 26.51 32.64 -1.65
N ASP A 169 27.63 32.95 -0.99
CA ASP A 169 28.49 32.01 -0.31
C ASP A 169 27.65 31.17 0.68
N VAL A 170 27.64 29.84 0.51
CA VAL A 170 26.75 28.87 1.18
C VAL A 170 27.14 28.65 2.65
N LYS A 171 27.18 29.71 3.47
CA LYS A 171 27.58 29.63 4.89
C LYS A 171 26.60 30.25 5.89
N THR A 172 25.47 30.79 5.44
CA THR A 172 24.46 31.35 6.35
C THR A 172 23.06 30.81 6.07
N LEU A 173 22.97 29.49 5.87
CA LEU A 173 21.71 28.77 6.08
C LEU A 173 21.64 28.50 7.59
N ASP A 174 20.67 29.12 8.27
CA ASP A 174 20.53 29.04 9.72
C ASP A 174 20.57 27.58 10.22
N ARG A 175 21.24 27.35 11.35
CA ARG A 175 21.41 26.02 11.96
C ARG A 175 20.08 25.32 12.23
N GLU A 176 19.02 26.10 12.49
CA GLU A 176 17.63 25.62 12.65
C GLU A 176 17.00 25.16 11.33
N MET A 177 17.38 25.77 10.21
CA MET A 177 16.88 25.43 8.89
C MET A 177 17.46 24.09 8.42
N TYR A 178 18.76 23.86 8.65
CA TYR A 178 19.39 22.55 8.41
C TYR A 178 18.83 21.45 9.32
N ALA A 179 18.55 21.75 10.59
CA ALA A 179 18.00 20.78 11.54
C ALA A 179 16.56 20.34 11.19
N ALA A 180 15.81 21.15 10.44
CA ALA A 180 14.44 20.88 10.03
C ALA A 180 14.33 20.12 8.70
N LEU A 181 15.45 19.97 7.98
CA LEU A 181 15.52 19.16 6.77
C LEU A 181 15.58 17.69 7.15
N ARG A 182 14.57 16.91 6.71
CA ARG A 182 14.71 15.45 6.70
C ARG A 182 15.73 15.06 5.63
N GLU A 183 16.38 13.92 5.84
CA GLU A 183 17.30 13.32 4.87
C GLU A 183 16.67 13.37 3.46
N PRO A 184 17.35 14.00 2.49
CA PRO A 184 16.80 14.18 1.16
C PRO A 184 16.65 12.82 0.49
N LYS A 185 15.48 12.59 -0.12
CA LYS A 185 15.26 11.38 -0.90
C LYS A 185 15.86 11.61 -2.29
N LEU A 186 16.96 10.92 -2.58
CA LEU A 186 17.58 10.89 -3.90
C LEU A 186 16.82 9.93 -4.81
N GLN A 187 16.32 10.44 -5.93
CA GLN A 187 15.64 9.64 -6.95
C GLN A 187 16.46 9.68 -8.24
N PRO A 188 17.12 8.59 -8.63
CA PRO A 188 17.91 8.56 -9.85
C PRO A 188 17.01 8.56 -11.10
N ARG A 189 17.31 9.42 -12.08
CA ARG A 189 16.65 9.45 -13.39
C ARG A 189 17.14 8.31 -14.27
N LYS A 190 16.59 7.11 -14.03
CA LYS A 190 16.98 5.86 -14.73
C LYS A 190 16.93 5.94 -16.26
N ARG A 191 16.12 6.84 -16.84
CA ARG A 191 16.04 7.03 -18.31
C ARG A 191 17.26 7.75 -18.87
N ASP A 192 17.74 8.76 -18.17
CA ASP A 192 18.83 9.61 -18.63
C ASP A 192 20.16 8.87 -18.42
N VAL A 193 20.29 8.18 -17.28
CA VAL A 193 21.39 7.23 -17.00
C VAL A 193 21.45 6.14 -18.09
N LYS A 194 20.31 5.58 -18.50
CA LYS A 194 20.26 4.58 -19.58
C LYS A 194 20.76 5.15 -20.91
N GLN A 195 20.40 6.39 -21.24
CA GLN A 195 20.79 7.02 -22.50
C GLN A 195 22.29 7.36 -22.53
N ALA A 196 22.84 7.84 -21.42
CA ALA A 196 24.26 8.18 -21.32
C ALA A 196 25.16 6.94 -21.41
N ILE A 197 24.81 5.85 -20.72
CA ILE A 197 25.58 4.59 -20.82
C ILE A 197 25.46 3.99 -22.23
N GLN A 198 24.29 4.11 -22.89
CA GLN A 198 24.13 3.70 -24.29
C GLN A 198 24.94 4.54 -25.29
N ARG A 199 25.32 5.77 -24.94
CA ARG A 199 26.22 6.63 -25.72
C ARG A 199 27.70 6.36 -25.45
N GLY A 200 28.02 5.44 -24.54
CA GLY A 200 29.39 5.05 -24.18
C GLY A 200 30.00 5.85 -23.03
N GLU A 201 29.19 6.58 -22.26
CA GLU A 201 29.65 7.28 -21.05
C GLU A 201 29.59 6.34 -19.84
N GLU A 202 30.73 6.16 -19.16
CA GLU A 202 30.77 5.44 -17.87
C GLU A 202 30.18 6.35 -16.78
N ILE A 203 29.06 5.93 -16.18
CA ILE A 203 28.44 6.63 -15.05
C ILE A 203 28.80 5.88 -13.76
N PRO A 204 29.55 6.52 -12.84
CA PRO A 204 29.85 5.93 -11.54
C PRO A 204 28.55 5.60 -10.78
N GLY A 205 28.44 4.38 -10.23
CA GLY A 205 27.29 3.96 -9.41
C GLY A 205 26.09 3.39 -10.17
N ALA A 206 26.11 3.34 -11.50
CA ALA A 206 25.04 2.74 -12.30
C ALA A 206 25.58 1.88 -13.45
N ASP A 207 25.15 0.62 -13.49
CA ASP A 207 25.51 -0.33 -14.52
C ASP A 207 24.28 -0.76 -15.34
N ILE A 208 24.49 -1.05 -16.63
CA ILE A 208 23.46 -1.71 -17.43
C ILE A 208 23.54 -3.21 -17.17
N VAL A 209 22.47 -3.76 -16.60
CA VAL A 209 22.23 -5.20 -16.64
C VAL A 209 21.58 -5.52 -17.97
N PHE A 210 22.34 -6.22 -18.81
CA PHE A 210 21.82 -6.77 -20.05
C PHE A 210 20.67 -7.74 -19.74
N GLY A 211 19.54 -7.54 -20.40
CA GLY A 211 18.36 -8.35 -20.13
C GLY A 211 18.61 -9.82 -20.45
N GLU A 212 18.39 -10.70 -19.46
CA GLU A 212 18.47 -12.15 -19.67
C GLU A 212 17.48 -12.61 -20.76
N ASN A 213 17.80 -13.74 -21.42
CA ASN A 213 16.91 -14.37 -22.38
C ASN A 213 15.61 -14.77 -21.67
N ARG A 214 14.50 -14.17 -22.07
CA ARG A 214 13.17 -14.52 -21.57
C ARG A 214 12.46 -15.43 -22.58
N LEU A 215 11.89 -16.52 -22.07
CA LEU A 215 11.01 -17.37 -22.85
C LEU A 215 9.69 -16.66 -23.16
N VAL A 216 9.33 -16.63 -24.43
CA VAL A 216 8.04 -16.13 -24.92
C VAL A 216 7.31 -17.28 -25.59
N VAL A 217 6.13 -17.62 -25.07
CA VAL A 217 5.20 -18.59 -25.64
C VAL A 217 4.19 -17.83 -26.50
N ARG A 218 4.01 -18.23 -27.76
CA ARG A 218 3.02 -17.68 -28.70
C ARG A 218 2.11 -18.76 -29.24
#